data_AF-A0A061AQZ0-F1
#
_entry.id   AF-A0A061AQZ0-F1
#
_cell.length_a   1.000
_cell.length_b   1.000
_cell.length_c   1.000
_cell.angle_alpha   90.00
_cell.angle_beta   90.00
_cell.angle_gamma   90.00
#
_symmetry.space_group_name_H-M   'P 1'
#
loop_
_entity.id
_entity.type
_entity.pdbx_description
1 polymer ?
#
loop_
_entity_poly.entity_id
_entity_poly.type
_entity_poly.pdbx_seq_one_letter_code
_entity_poly.pdbx_strand_id
1 'polypeptide(L)'
;MLLEGALIGPATYAECDEFLNAYKPSAADQTSGPWYWAQFGVKAKEGDGVQADKPAEDLDEDDSKRVKLDKKGKVLVDDLVKQCQHIKETAPVRSNKAKKLRSQKELREEEYAKFNEEVAKIAKECGIVTGKWLFYPTPESVDILWSKIVKAVAVDDGALVKTGAVHSAKVSTTPGDSGSYVICVYCDDSWDKEAVGKVFKTLVEDHNCVSSAYKTDAFTILGIDSKHSSGIRSSLYGKNDFMTKEEIEESLARGSKAKAAKKNKTLEEEKALDGEGFDPVSESEDEERPRKKAKKAAK
;
A
#
# COMPACT_ATOMS: atom_id res chain seq x y z
N MET A 1 -9.80 -4.56 -19.66
CA MET A 1 -10.34 -3.34 -20.32
C MET A 1 -9.90 -2.16 -19.49
N LEU A 2 -8.95 -1.37 -19.99
CA LEU A 2 -8.40 -0.21 -19.29
C LEU A 2 -9.45 0.91 -19.29
N LEU A 3 -9.90 1.30 -18.10
CA LEU A 3 -10.56 2.60 -17.92
C LEU A 3 -9.46 3.62 -17.63
N GLU A 4 -9.66 4.91 -17.95
CA GLU A 4 -8.65 5.95 -17.68
C GLU A 4 -8.18 5.88 -16.22
N GLY A 5 -6.90 5.56 -16.02
CA GLY A 5 -6.30 5.43 -14.69
C GLY A 5 -6.74 4.21 -13.89
N ALA A 6 -7.46 3.23 -14.44
CA ALA A 6 -7.93 2.06 -13.71
C ALA A 6 -7.71 0.73 -14.45
N LEU A 7 -7.12 -0.23 -13.73
CA LEU A 7 -7.01 -1.63 -14.12
C LEU A 7 -8.04 -2.47 -13.35
N ILE A 8 -8.87 -3.21 -14.08
CA ILE A 8 -9.89 -4.08 -13.48
C ILE A 8 -9.60 -5.52 -13.92
N GLY A 9 -9.32 -6.37 -12.93
CA GLY A 9 -9.00 -7.78 -13.11
C GLY A 9 -10.23 -8.68 -13.25
N PRO A 10 -10.03 -10.01 -13.41
CA PRO A 10 -8.73 -10.67 -13.43
C PRO A 10 -7.92 -10.26 -14.66
N ALA A 11 -6.71 -9.77 -14.42
CA ALA A 11 -5.79 -9.30 -15.45
C ALA A 11 -4.62 -10.26 -15.61
N THR A 12 -4.07 -10.34 -16.81
CA THR A 12 -2.79 -11.00 -17.08
C THR A 12 -1.62 -10.11 -16.65
N TYR A 13 -0.43 -10.70 -16.43
CA TYR A 13 0.78 -9.91 -16.16
C TYR A 13 1.11 -8.92 -17.29
N ALA A 14 0.81 -9.28 -18.54
CA ALA A 14 1.02 -8.40 -19.70
C ALA A 14 0.10 -7.17 -19.63
N GLU A 15 -1.19 -7.36 -19.29
CA GLU A 15 -2.13 -6.25 -19.10
C GLU A 15 -1.73 -5.37 -17.90
N CYS A 16 -1.21 -5.96 -16.82
CA CYS A 16 -0.62 -5.19 -15.72
C CYS A 16 0.57 -4.34 -16.18
N ASP A 17 1.46 -4.90 -17.00
CA ASP A 17 2.64 -4.18 -17.50
C ASP A 17 2.25 -3.06 -18.46
N GLU A 18 1.25 -3.28 -19.32
CA GLU A 18 0.68 -2.23 -20.17
C GLU A 18 0.09 -1.08 -19.33
N PHE A 19 -0.72 -1.40 -18.33
CA PHE A 19 -1.27 -0.42 -17.39
C PHE A 19 -0.18 0.36 -16.67
N LEU A 20 0.83 -0.33 -16.13
CA LEU A 20 1.92 0.30 -15.38
C LEU A 20 2.84 1.15 -16.26
N ASN A 21 2.93 0.84 -17.56
CA ASN A 21 3.67 1.65 -18.51
C ASN A 21 2.91 2.94 -18.88
N ALA A 22 1.59 2.85 -19.01
CA ALA A 22 0.73 4.01 -19.31
C ALA A 22 0.51 4.92 -18.09
N TYR A 23 0.36 4.34 -16.89
CA TYR A 23 -0.05 5.04 -15.67
C TYR A 23 1.02 4.96 -14.58
N LYS A 24 2.10 5.71 -14.77
CA LYS A 24 3.18 5.85 -13.78
C LYS A 24 2.89 6.99 -12.81
N PRO A 25 2.70 6.74 -11.50
CA PRO A 25 2.46 7.79 -10.52
C PRO A 25 3.53 8.89 -10.55
N SER A 26 4.80 8.52 -10.71
CA SER A 26 5.92 9.48 -10.72
C SER A 26 5.92 10.45 -11.91
N ALA A 27 5.23 10.11 -12.99
CA ALA A 27 5.21 10.86 -14.25
C ALA A 27 3.79 11.31 -14.64
N ALA A 28 2.85 11.26 -13.69
CA ALA A 28 1.46 11.62 -13.95
C ALA A 28 1.32 13.13 -14.22
N ASP A 29 0.50 13.46 -15.22
CA ASP A 29 0.11 14.83 -15.56
C ASP A 29 -1.31 15.18 -15.04
N GLN A 30 -1.88 14.29 -14.21
CA GLN A 30 -3.23 14.37 -13.64
C GLN A 30 -4.38 14.37 -14.65
N THR A 31 -4.13 14.10 -15.94
CA THR A 31 -5.20 14.04 -16.96
C THR A 31 -6.22 12.96 -16.66
N SER A 32 -5.79 11.84 -16.09
CA SER A 32 -6.66 10.73 -15.64
C SER A 32 -7.09 10.84 -14.16
N GLY A 33 -6.96 12.04 -13.56
CA GLY A 33 -7.40 12.33 -12.20
C GLY A 33 -6.33 12.17 -11.11
N PRO A 34 -6.74 12.35 -9.83
CA PRO A 34 -5.82 12.36 -8.70
C PRO A 34 -5.38 10.96 -8.22
N TRP A 35 -5.99 9.90 -8.76
CA TRP A 35 -5.77 8.52 -8.33
C TRP A 35 -5.69 7.57 -9.52
N TYR A 36 -4.73 6.64 -9.47
CA TYR A 36 -4.79 5.41 -10.26
C TYR A 36 -5.29 4.25 -9.42
N TRP A 37 -5.98 3.31 -10.06
CA TRP A 37 -6.70 2.23 -9.43
C TRP A 37 -6.30 0.86 -10.00
N ALA A 38 -6.24 -0.13 -9.12
CA ALA A 38 -6.17 -1.54 -9.51
C ALA A 38 -7.17 -2.32 -8.67
N GLN A 39 -8.00 -3.13 -9.30
CA GLN A 39 -9.08 -3.85 -8.64
C GLN A 39 -9.13 -5.31 -9.06
N PHE A 40 -9.53 -6.16 -8.13
CA PHE A 40 -9.95 -7.54 -8.41
C PHE A 40 -11.47 -7.59 -8.36
N GLY A 41 -12.13 -7.96 -9.47
CA GLY A 41 -13.59 -7.94 -9.53
C GLY A 41 -14.16 -8.94 -10.53
N VAL A 42 -15.47 -9.19 -10.42
CA VAL A 42 -16.22 -9.98 -11.40
C VAL A 42 -16.37 -9.12 -12.65
N LYS A 43 -16.01 -9.65 -13.83
CA LYS A 43 -16.28 -8.98 -15.12
C LYS A 43 -17.74 -8.52 -15.15
N ALA A 44 -17.99 -7.22 -15.32
CA ALA A 44 -19.32 -6.73 -15.62
C ALA A 44 -19.89 -7.52 -16.81
N LYS A 45 -21.19 -7.85 -16.78
CA LYS A 45 -21.85 -8.47 -17.94
C LYS A 45 -21.72 -7.52 -19.13
N GLU A 46 -21.56 -8.06 -20.33
CA GLU A 46 -21.55 -7.24 -21.56
C GLU A 46 -22.77 -6.33 -21.59
N GLY A 47 -22.54 -5.01 -21.61
CA GLY A 47 -23.58 -3.98 -21.66
C GLY A 47 -23.73 -3.16 -20.38
N ASP A 48 -23.29 -3.67 -19.23
CA ASP A 48 -23.14 -2.86 -18.01
C ASP A 48 -21.71 -2.31 -18.03
N GLY A 49 -21.56 -0.99 -18.04
CA GLY A 49 -20.23 -0.36 -17.97
C GLY A 49 -19.42 -0.95 -16.81
N VAL A 50 -18.11 -1.10 -16.98
CA VAL A 50 -17.26 -1.62 -15.91
C VAL A 50 -17.25 -0.58 -14.78
N GLN A 51 -17.99 -0.84 -13.70
CA GLN A 51 -18.04 0.05 -12.55
C GLN A 51 -17.08 -0.47 -11.50
N ALA A 52 -16.01 0.29 -11.28
CA ALA A 52 -15.11 0.07 -10.16
C ALA A 52 -15.90 0.22 -8.85
N ASP A 53 -15.93 -0.81 -8.01
CA ASP A 53 -16.46 -0.65 -6.65
C ASP A 53 -15.55 0.35 -5.93
N LYS A 54 -16.09 1.54 -5.68
CA LYS A 54 -15.38 2.56 -4.91
C LYS A 54 -15.34 2.10 -3.45
N PRO A 55 -14.19 2.20 -2.78
CA PRO A 55 -14.14 1.94 -1.35
C PRO A 55 -15.05 2.92 -0.62
N ALA A 56 -15.50 2.56 0.58
CA ALA A 56 -16.56 3.30 1.26
C ALA A 56 -16.22 4.76 1.57
N GLU A 57 -14.93 5.12 1.65
CA GLU A 57 -14.53 6.53 1.82
C GLU A 57 -14.73 7.40 0.56
N ASP A 58 -14.77 6.78 -0.61
CA ASP A 58 -14.94 7.44 -1.91
C ASP A 58 -16.43 7.44 -2.35
N LEU A 59 -17.35 7.06 -1.46
CA LEU A 59 -18.79 7.28 -1.62
C LEU A 59 -19.11 8.78 -1.58
N ASP A 60 -20.10 9.19 -2.36
CA ASP A 60 -20.53 10.59 -2.41
C ASP A 60 -21.03 11.07 -1.03
N GLU A 61 -20.92 12.38 -0.76
CA GLU A 61 -21.25 12.94 0.55
C GLU A 61 -22.72 12.75 0.94
N ASP A 62 -23.62 12.66 -0.04
CA ASP A 62 -25.05 12.41 0.11
C ASP A 62 -25.42 10.92 0.09
N ASP A 63 -24.43 10.01 -0.04
CA ASP A 63 -24.68 8.57 0.05
C ASP A 63 -25.34 8.24 1.40
N SER A 64 -26.46 7.51 1.32
CA SER A 64 -27.28 7.21 2.49
C SER A 64 -26.55 6.45 3.60
N LYS A 65 -25.59 5.58 3.26
CA LYS A 65 -24.77 4.84 4.25
C LYS A 65 -23.78 5.79 4.90
N ARG A 66 -23.12 6.64 4.11
CA ARG A 66 -22.16 7.64 4.60
C ARG A 66 -22.84 8.63 5.55
N VAL A 67 -23.98 9.20 5.15
CA VAL A 67 -24.76 10.13 5.98
C VAL A 67 -25.21 9.47 7.28
N LYS A 68 -25.66 8.20 7.23
CA LYS A 68 -26.08 7.46 8.42
C LYS A 68 -24.90 7.20 9.38
N LEU A 69 -23.74 6.80 8.85
CA LEU A 69 -22.52 6.61 9.63
C LEU A 69 -22.04 7.92 10.25
N ASP A 70 -21.95 8.99 9.47
CA ASP A 70 -21.50 10.30 9.93
C ASP A 70 -22.38 10.81 11.08
N LYS A 71 -23.71 10.81 10.90
CA LYS A 71 -24.65 11.28 11.91
C LYS A 71 -24.53 10.52 13.23
N LYS A 72 -24.42 9.19 13.18
CA LYS A 72 -24.30 8.36 14.40
C LYS A 72 -22.91 8.46 15.01
N GLY A 73 -21.86 8.40 14.18
CA GLY A 73 -20.47 8.39 14.63
C GLY A 73 -20.02 9.74 15.17
N LYS A 74 -20.55 10.87 14.67
CA LYS A 74 -20.24 12.21 15.21
C LYS A 74 -20.54 12.33 16.71
N VAL A 75 -21.60 11.68 17.19
CA VAL A 75 -21.92 11.62 18.63
C VAL A 75 -20.81 10.90 19.40
N LEU A 76 -20.27 9.80 18.84
CA LEU A 76 -19.14 9.09 19.45
C LEU A 76 -17.85 9.89 19.40
N VAL A 77 -17.60 10.62 18.31
CA VAL A 77 -16.42 11.49 18.18
C VAL A 77 -16.48 12.62 19.21
N ASP A 78 -17.63 13.26 19.37
CA ASP A 78 -17.82 14.33 20.36
C ASP A 78 -17.62 13.82 21.80
N ASP A 79 -18.13 12.63 22.13
CA ASP A 79 -17.91 12.02 23.44
C ASP A 79 -16.43 11.67 23.64
N LEU A 80 -15.80 11.02 22.67
CA LEU A 80 -14.37 10.70 22.71
C LEU A 80 -13.50 11.94 22.96
N VAL A 81 -13.79 13.06 22.27
CA VAL A 81 -13.07 14.33 22.45
C VAL A 81 -13.24 14.84 23.89
N LYS A 82 -14.46 14.81 24.43
CA LYS A 82 -14.74 15.22 25.82
C LYS A 82 -14.01 14.32 26.82
N GLN A 83 -14.05 13.00 26.65
CA GLN A 83 -13.36 12.06 27.54
C GLN A 83 -11.84 12.26 27.48
N CYS A 84 -11.27 12.43 26.28
CA CYS A 84 -9.83 12.67 26.13
C CYS A 84 -9.39 13.99 26.78
N GLN A 85 -10.20 15.05 26.67
CA GLN A 85 -9.94 16.32 27.35
C GLN A 85 -10.06 16.17 28.87
N HIS A 86 -11.08 15.48 29.37
CA HIS A 86 -11.24 15.20 30.79
C HIS A 86 -10.06 14.41 31.37
N ILE A 87 -9.58 13.37 30.67
CA ILE A 87 -8.39 12.60 31.05
C ILE A 87 -7.15 13.51 31.11
N LYS A 88 -7.00 14.41 30.15
CA LYS A 88 -5.86 15.35 30.11
C LYS A 88 -5.85 16.28 31.32
N GLU A 89 -7.02 16.69 31.80
CA GLU A 89 -7.18 17.59 32.95
C GLU A 89 -7.06 16.88 34.30
N THR A 90 -7.52 15.64 34.41
CA THR A 90 -7.68 14.96 35.71
C THR A 90 -6.66 13.86 36.00
N ALA A 91 -6.13 13.18 34.98
CA ALA A 91 -5.25 12.03 35.18
C ALA A 91 -3.76 12.43 35.13
N PRO A 92 -2.89 11.77 35.92
CA PRO A 92 -1.46 12.02 35.89
C PRO A 92 -0.83 11.52 34.59
N VAL A 93 0.20 12.23 34.12
CA VAL A 93 0.93 11.86 32.89
C VAL A 93 1.52 10.45 32.96
N ARG A 94 2.04 10.05 34.13
CA ARG A 94 2.59 8.72 34.39
C ARG A 94 1.76 8.01 35.46
N SER A 95 1.69 6.69 35.35
CA SER A 95 1.02 5.84 36.33
C SER A 95 1.72 5.91 37.68
N ASN A 96 0.97 5.82 38.77
CA ASN A 96 1.52 5.66 40.11
C ASN A 96 0.88 4.45 40.79
N LYS A 97 1.60 3.32 40.78
CA LYS A 97 1.12 2.04 41.36
C LYS A 97 0.85 2.14 42.86
N ALA A 98 1.67 2.88 43.61
CA ALA A 98 1.49 3.03 45.06
C ALA A 98 0.20 3.76 45.42
N LYS A 99 -0.20 4.75 44.61
CA LYS A 99 -1.47 5.48 44.75
C LYS A 99 -2.62 4.88 43.93
N LYS A 100 -2.39 3.73 43.26
CA LYS A 100 -3.33 3.10 42.32
C LYS A 100 -3.86 4.06 41.24
N LEU A 101 -3.06 5.05 40.85
CA LEU A 101 -3.44 6.01 39.80
C LEU A 101 -2.93 5.54 38.44
N ARG A 102 -3.81 5.58 37.45
CA ARG A 102 -3.55 5.19 36.06
C ARG A 102 -3.03 6.37 35.26
N SER A 103 -2.23 6.09 34.24
CA SER A 103 -1.67 7.14 33.38
C SER A 103 -2.71 7.68 32.40
N GLN A 104 -2.51 8.92 31.94
CA GLN A 104 -3.30 9.46 30.82
C GLN A 104 -3.25 8.57 29.57
N LYS A 105 -2.10 7.93 29.30
CA LYS A 105 -1.95 7.03 28.16
C LYS A 105 -2.89 5.83 28.27
N GLU A 106 -2.86 5.13 29.41
CA GLU A 106 -3.72 3.96 29.66
C GLU A 106 -5.20 4.31 29.53
N LEU A 107 -5.64 5.41 30.14
CA LEU A 107 -7.04 5.81 30.11
C LEU A 107 -7.49 6.21 28.69
N ARG A 108 -6.65 6.92 27.93
CA ARG A 108 -6.97 7.23 26.53
C ARG A 108 -7.00 5.99 25.64
N GLU A 109 -6.14 5.00 25.89
CA GLU A 109 -6.17 3.72 25.17
C GLU A 109 -7.47 2.94 25.45
N GLU A 110 -8.03 3.04 26.66
CA GLU A 110 -9.34 2.46 26.98
C GLU A 110 -10.49 3.18 26.30
N GLU A 111 -10.51 4.52 26.33
CA GLU A 111 -11.54 5.29 25.61
C GLU A 111 -11.45 5.06 24.10
N TYR A 112 -10.25 4.94 23.56
CA TYR A 112 -10.03 4.55 22.18
C TYR A 112 -10.58 3.15 21.88
N ALA A 113 -10.36 2.16 22.76
CA ALA A 113 -10.90 0.81 22.59
C ALA A 113 -12.43 0.80 22.57
N LYS A 114 -13.08 1.49 23.52
CA LYS A 114 -14.54 1.64 23.57
C LYS A 114 -15.08 2.31 22.32
N PHE A 115 -14.46 3.43 21.91
CA PHE A 115 -14.81 4.14 20.69
C PHE A 115 -14.75 3.21 19.47
N ASN A 116 -13.70 2.40 19.34
CA ASN A 116 -13.56 1.47 18.21
C ASN A 116 -14.64 0.40 18.20
N GLU A 117 -15.00 -0.15 19.36
CA GLU A 117 -16.06 -1.16 19.47
C GLU A 117 -17.42 -0.59 19.04
N GLU A 118 -17.75 0.63 19.47
CA GLU A 118 -19.00 1.29 19.09
C GLU A 118 -19.00 1.71 17.60
N VAL A 119 -17.89 2.23 17.09
CA VAL A 119 -17.74 2.52 15.66
C VAL A 119 -17.89 1.24 14.82
N ALA A 120 -17.35 0.11 15.27
CA ALA A 120 -17.50 -1.19 14.60
C ALA A 120 -18.97 -1.59 14.44
N LYS A 121 -19.77 -1.40 15.49
CA LYS A 121 -21.21 -1.72 15.47
C LYS A 121 -21.94 -0.85 14.45
N ILE A 122 -21.69 0.45 14.46
CA ILE A 122 -22.33 1.39 13.52
C ILE A 122 -21.86 1.13 12.08
N ALA A 123 -20.57 0.91 11.88
CA ALA A 123 -19.98 0.59 10.59
C ALA A 123 -20.64 -0.64 9.95
N LYS A 124 -20.81 -1.73 10.74
CA LYS A 124 -21.52 -2.94 10.31
C LYS A 124 -22.99 -2.67 10.00
N GLU A 125 -23.67 -1.88 10.84
CA GLU A 125 -25.08 -1.50 10.61
C GLU A 125 -25.27 -0.63 9.35
N CYS A 126 -24.27 0.15 8.97
CA CYS A 126 -24.28 0.99 7.77
C CYS A 126 -23.71 0.29 6.53
N GLY A 127 -23.06 -0.87 6.68
CA GLY A 127 -22.35 -1.55 5.60
C GLY A 127 -21.09 -0.82 5.14
N ILE A 128 -20.43 -0.08 6.03
CA ILE A 128 -19.14 0.61 5.79
C ILE A 128 -18.07 -0.07 6.64
N VAL A 129 -17.72 -1.29 6.24
CA VAL A 129 -16.80 -2.15 7.00
C VAL A 129 -15.38 -2.16 6.46
N THR A 130 -15.17 -1.68 5.25
CA THR A 130 -13.88 -1.66 4.56
C THR A 130 -12.86 -0.73 5.20
N GLY A 131 -11.59 -0.95 4.89
CA GLY A 131 -10.47 -0.14 5.36
C GLY A 131 -9.23 -0.43 4.55
N LYS A 132 -8.12 0.25 4.83
CA LYS A 132 -6.90 0.14 4.04
C LYS A 132 -5.61 0.12 4.83
N TRP A 133 -4.64 -0.60 4.28
CA TRP A 133 -3.23 -0.46 4.58
C TRP A 133 -2.65 0.75 3.83
N LEU A 134 -1.93 1.61 4.56
CA LEU A 134 -1.37 2.87 4.06
C LEU A 134 0.15 2.78 3.85
N PHE A 135 0.61 3.13 2.66
CA PHE A 135 2.02 3.27 2.32
C PHE A 135 2.32 4.71 1.89
N TYR A 136 3.52 5.17 2.22
CA TYR A 136 4.00 6.51 1.90
C TYR A 136 5.33 6.47 1.13
N PRO A 137 5.37 5.96 -0.11
CA PRO A 137 6.59 5.89 -0.88
C PRO A 137 7.09 7.29 -1.29
N THR A 138 8.40 7.39 -1.49
CA THR A 138 9.04 8.56 -2.09
C THR A 138 8.85 8.58 -3.61
N PRO A 139 9.11 9.70 -4.30
CA PRO A 139 9.05 9.75 -5.76
C PRO A 139 9.90 8.68 -6.47
N GLU A 140 11.02 8.28 -5.88
CA GLU A 140 11.93 7.28 -6.45
C GLU A 140 11.44 5.83 -6.28
N SER A 141 10.52 5.60 -5.34
CA SER A 141 10.08 4.25 -4.95
C SER A 141 8.61 3.98 -5.26
N VAL A 142 7.81 5.01 -5.57
CA VAL A 142 6.36 4.89 -5.79
C VAL A 142 6.03 3.93 -6.93
N ASP A 143 6.69 4.03 -8.08
CA ASP A 143 6.38 3.19 -9.24
C ASP A 143 6.71 1.71 -8.98
N ILE A 144 7.83 1.45 -8.28
CA ILE A 144 8.26 0.09 -7.93
C ILE A 144 7.27 -0.53 -6.94
N LEU A 145 6.86 0.23 -5.93
CA LEU A 145 5.89 -0.24 -4.94
C LEU A 145 4.52 -0.46 -5.57
N TRP A 146 4.07 0.48 -6.41
CA TRP A 146 2.81 0.39 -7.13
C TRP A 146 2.77 -0.82 -8.06
N SER A 147 3.83 -1.07 -8.83
CA SER A 147 3.93 -2.24 -9.71
C SER A 147 3.74 -3.56 -8.98
N LYS A 148 4.34 -3.72 -7.79
CA LYS A 148 4.14 -4.92 -6.96
C LYS A 148 2.68 -5.07 -6.53
N ILE A 149 2.08 -3.98 -6.07
CA ILE A 149 0.71 -3.99 -5.54
C ILE A 149 -0.29 -4.29 -6.66
N VAL A 150 -0.16 -3.64 -7.83
CA VAL A 150 -1.03 -3.89 -8.99
C VAL A 150 -1.03 -5.37 -9.36
N LYS A 151 0.14 -5.98 -9.51
CA LYS A 151 0.25 -7.40 -9.87
C LYS A 151 -0.31 -8.31 -8.78
N ALA A 152 -0.14 -7.94 -7.52
CA ALA A 152 -0.63 -8.73 -6.39
C ALA A 152 -2.15 -8.67 -6.22
N VAL A 153 -2.78 -7.55 -6.60
CA VAL A 153 -4.22 -7.29 -6.48
C VAL A 153 -4.99 -7.66 -7.75
N ALA A 154 -4.46 -7.45 -8.96
CA ALA A 154 -5.26 -7.57 -10.18
C ALA A 154 -5.17 -8.95 -10.87
N VAL A 155 -4.12 -9.73 -10.61
CA VAL A 155 -3.90 -11.03 -11.25
C VAL A 155 -4.60 -12.14 -10.44
N ASP A 156 -5.24 -13.08 -11.13
CA ASP A 156 -5.99 -14.20 -10.52
C ASP A 156 -5.17 -15.02 -9.52
N ASP A 157 -3.89 -15.25 -9.82
CA ASP A 157 -2.95 -15.94 -8.95
C ASP A 157 -2.11 -15.01 -8.07
N GLY A 158 -2.46 -13.72 -8.04
CA GLY A 158 -1.81 -12.69 -7.24
C GLY A 158 -1.86 -13.00 -5.74
N ALA A 159 -0.78 -12.69 -5.04
CA ALA A 159 -0.65 -13.07 -3.63
C ALA A 159 -1.71 -12.40 -2.74
N LEU A 160 -2.11 -11.16 -3.04
CA LEU A 160 -3.15 -10.47 -2.27
C LEU A 160 -4.55 -10.97 -2.64
N VAL A 161 -4.81 -11.34 -3.89
CA VAL A 161 -6.05 -12.02 -4.31
C VAL A 161 -6.23 -13.33 -3.53
N LYS A 162 -5.17 -14.15 -3.44
CA LYS A 162 -5.17 -15.41 -2.67
C LYS A 162 -5.42 -15.24 -1.17
N THR A 163 -5.32 -14.03 -0.63
CA THR A 163 -5.74 -13.79 0.76
C THR A 163 -7.24 -13.94 0.93
N GLY A 164 -8.02 -13.65 -0.12
CA GLY A 164 -9.48 -13.63 -0.12
C GLY A 164 -10.08 -12.44 0.64
N ALA A 165 -9.28 -11.39 0.89
CA ALA A 165 -9.65 -10.29 1.77
C ALA A 165 -9.32 -8.91 1.20
N VAL A 166 -8.88 -8.82 -0.07
CA VAL A 166 -8.47 -7.59 -0.74
C VAL A 166 -9.23 -7.46 -2.05
N HIS A 167 -9.90 -6.33 -2.25
CA HIS A 167 -10.67 -6.05 -3.48
C HIS A 167 -10.01 -4.97 -4.35
N SER A 168 -9.27 -4.03 -3.76
CA SER A 168 -8.73 -2.91 -4.54
C SER A 168 -7.46 -2.30 -3.94
N ALA A 169 -6.76 -1.52 -4.77
CA ALA A 169 -5.71 -0.61 -4.37
C ALA A 169 -5.79 0.70 -5.17
N LYS A 170 -5.32 1.80 -4.56
CA LYS A 170 -5.18 3.09 -5.23
C LYS A 170 -3.84 3.74 -4.92
N VAL A 171 -3.33 4.53 -5.86
CA VAL A 171 -2.11 5.34 -5.70
C VAL A 171 -2.37 6.78 -6.10
N SER A 172 -1.84 7.73 -5.33
CA SER A 172 -1.96 9.15 -5.67
C SER A 172 -1.13 9.47 -6.92
N THR A 173 -1.62 10.37 -7.76
CA THR A 173 -0.88 10.83 -8.97
C THR A 173 0.06 12.00 -8.67
N THR A 174 -0.01 12.56 -7.46
CA THR A 174 0.92 13.58 -6.98
C THR A 174 1.33 13.29 -5.54
N PRO A 175 2.53 13.75 -5.12
CA PRO A 175 2.92 13.69 -3.72
C PRO A 175 2.11 14.69 -2.91
N GLY A 176 1.86 14.36 -1.64
CA GLY A 176 1.26 15.31 -0.68
C GLY A 176 2.29 16.29 -0.12
N ASP A 177 1.89 17.11 0.85
CA ASP A 177 2.71 18.15 1.48
C ASP A 177 4.05 17.63 2.06
N SER A 178 4.11 16.35 2.45
CA SER A 178 5.33 15.73 2.96
C SER A 178 6.33 15.32 1.87
N GLY A 179 5.99 15.52 0.59
CA GLY A 179 6.76 15.04 -0.57
C GLY A 179 6.59 13.55 -0.85
N SER A 180 5.72 12.85 -0.11
CA SER A 180 5.45 11.41 -0.30
C SER A 180 4.15 11.19 -1.07
N TYR A 181 4.13 10.14 -1.88
CA TYR A 181 2.89 9.63 -2.47
C TYR A 181 2.11 8.81 -1.44
N VAL A 182 0.85 8.48 -1.74
CA VAL A 182 0.05 7.57 -0.92
C VAL A 182 -0.35 6.38 -1.76
N ILE A 183 -0.11 5.17 -1.26
CA ILE A 183 -0.72 3.95 -1.80
C ILE A 183 -1.61 3.34 -0.71
N CYS A 184 -2.82 2.97 -1.09
CA CYS A 184 -3.79 2.27 -0.24
C CYS A 184 -4.04 0.87 -0.81
N VAL A 185 -4.03 -0.15 0.06
CA VAL A 185 -4.51 -1.51 -0.27
C VAL A 185 -5.72 -1.79 0.62
N TYR A 186 -6.87 -2.03 0.01
CA TYR A 186 -8.15 -2.12 0.70
C TYR A 186 -8.51 -3.55 1.07
N CYS A 187 -9.00 -3.73 2.30
CA CYS A 187 -9.56 -4.99 2.75
C CYS A 187 -11.08 -4.92 2.89
N ASP A 188 -11.72 -6.08 2.77
CA ASP A 188 -13.18 -6.23 2.73
C ASP A 188 -13.86 -5.95 4.09
N ASP A 189 -13.25 -6.38 5.20
CA ASP A 189 -13.71 -6.09 6.56
C ASP A 189 -12.54 -5.68 7.46
N SER A 190 -12.58 -4.45 7.94
CA SER A 190 -11.60 -3.87 8.87
C SER A 190 -11.55 -4.55 10.22
N TRP A 191 -12.64 -5.21 10.65
CA TRP A 191 -12.74 -5.84 11.95
C TRP A 191 -12.55 -7.35 11.90
N ASP A 192 -12.33 -7.93 10.72
CA ASP A 192 -11.72 -9.25 10.58
C ASP A 192 -10.21 -9.13 10.76
N LYS A 193 -9.78 -9.14 12.02
CA LYS A 193 -8.37 -8.99 12.38
C LYS A 193 -7.49 -10.10 11.78
N GLU A 194 -8.02 -11.30 11.60
CA GLU A 194 -7.27 -12.41 11.01
C GLU A 194 -7.02 -12.17 9.52
N ALA A 195 -8.05 -11.80 8.77
CA ALA A 195 -7.95 -11.47 7.36
C ALA A 195 -7.02 -10.27 7.12
N VAL A 196 -7.20 -9.18 7.88
CA VAL A 196 -6.35 -7.98 7.79
C VAL A 196 -4.89 -8.31 8.11
N GLY A 197 -4.65 -9.16 9.12
CA GLY A 197 -3.32 -9.63 9.49
C GLY A 197 -2.67 -10.53 8.44
N LYS A 198 -3.45 -11.42 7.80
CA LYS A 198 -2.99 -12.25 6.68
C LYS A 198 -2.52 -11.37 5.52
N VAL A 199 -3.30 -10.34 5.16
CA VAL A 199 -2.92 -9.35 4.15
C VAL A 199 -1.61 -8.66 4.51
N PHE A 200 -1.46 -8.20 5.76
CA PHE A 200 -0.21 -7.56 6.21
C PHE A 200 1.01 -8.49 6.05
N LYS A 201 0.89 -9.73 6.51
CA LYS A 201 1.97 -10.72 6.41
C LYS A 201 2.35 -10.98 4.96
N THR A 202 1.37 -11.18 4.07
CA THR A 202 1.60 -11.33 2.62
C THR A 202 2.34 -10.11 2.03
N LEU A 203 1.95 -8.89 2.39
CA LEU A 203 2.65 -7.67 1.95
C LEU A 203 4.13 -7.66 2.38
N VAL A 204 4.42 -8.08 3.61
CA VAL A 204 5.78 -8.08 4.16
C VAL A 204 6.63 -9.22 3.59
N GLU A 205 6.11 -10.45 3.62
CA GLU A 205 6.84 -11.67 3.28
C GLU A 205 7.04 -11.83 1.77
N ASP A 206 5.99 -11.60 0.97
CA ASP A 206 6.02 -11.89 -0.47
C ASP A 206 6.47 -10.68 -1.29
N HIS A 207 6.17 -9.46 -0.80
CA HIS A 207 6.43 -8.24 -1.55
C HIS A 207 7.51 -7.34 -0.94
N ASN A 208 8.02 -7.65 0.26
CA ASN A 208 8.91 -6.78 1.03
C ASN A 208 8.35 -5.36 1.18
N CYS A 209 7.06 -5.26 1.48
CA CYS A 209 6.35 -4.00 1.62
C CYS A 209 5.79 -3.91 3.03
N VAL A 210 6.30 -2.98 3.83
CA VAL A 210 5.81 -2.76 5.20
C VAL A 210 4.85 -1.59 5.18
N SER A 211 3.57 -1.86 5.46
CA SER A 211 2.59 -0.80 5.61
C SER A 211 2.83 0.00 6.89
N SER A 212 2.50 1.30 6.85
CA SER A 212 2.67 2.21 8.00
C SER A 212 1.58 2.02 9.04
N ALA A 213 0.33 1.88 8.59
CA ALA A 213 -0.85 1.79 9.44
C ALA A 213 -2.04 1.21 8.67
N TYR A 214 -2.98 0.61 9.39
CA TYR A 214 -4.30 0.25 8.89
C TYR A 214 -5.34 1.26 9.37
N LYS A 215 -6.09 1.86 8.45
CA LYS A 215 -7.15 2.83 8.75
C LYS A 215 -8.49 2.37 8.16
N THR A 216 -9.55 2.41 8.96
CA THR A 216 -10.90 2.07 8.49
C THR A 216 -11.48 3.21 7.65
N ASP A 217 -12.34 2.88 6.70
CA ASP A 217 -13.07 3.90 5.94
C ASP A 217 -14.00 4.70 6.86
N ALA A 218 -14.53 4.04 7.90
CA ALA A 218 -15.31 4.71 8.93
C ALA A 218 -14.52 5.82 9.64
N PHE A 219 -13.23 5.61 9.96
CA PHE A 219 -12.40 6.67 10.54
C PHE A 219 -12.12 7.80 9.56
N THR A 220 -11.99 7.51 8.25
CA THR A 220 -11.89 8.58 7.25
C THR A 220 -13.17 9.40 7.21
N ILE A 221 -14.34 8.77 7.13
CA ILE A 221 -15.64 9.46 7.08
C ILE A 221 -15.87 10.30 8.34
N LEU A 222 -15.51 9.78 9.51
CA LEU A 222 -15.64 10.49 10.79
C LEU A 222 -14.57 11.56 11.04
N GLY A 223 -13.68 11.81 10.08
CA GLY A 223 -12.63 12.83 10.21
C GLY A 223 -11.56 12.52 11.25
N ILE A 224 -11.38 11.24 11.61
CA ILE A 224 -10.31 10.81 12.51
C ILE A 224 -8.99 10.74 11.74
N ASP A 225 -8.16 11.77 11.88
CA ASP A 225 -6.83 11.87 11.29
C ASP A 225 -5.72 12.03 12.35
N SER A 226 -4.47 12.14 11.91
CA SER A 226 -3.30 12.26 12.80
C SER A 226 -3.22 13.60 13.55
N LYS A 227 -3.99 14.61 13.13
CA LYS A 227 -4.09 15.94 13.73
C LYS A 227 -5.41 16.13 14.49
N HIS A 228 -6.21 15.07 14.64
CA HIS A 228 -7.50 15.13 15.30
C HIS A 228 -7.37 15.60 16.76
N SER A 229 -8.33 16.42 17.20
CA SER A 229 -8.26 17.16 18.48
C SER A 229 -8.20 16.27 19.73
N SER A 230 -8.74 15.05 19.66
CA SER A 230 -8.66 14.08 20.76
C SER A 230 -7.25 13.52 20.97
N GLY A 231 -6.35 13.63 19.98
CA GLY A 231 -4.98 13.11 20.04
C GLY A 231 -4.88 11.58 20.09
N ILE A 232 -5.97 10.86 19.78
CA ILE A 232 -5.93 9.40 19.59
C ILE A 232 -5.24 9.05 18.28
N ARG A 233 -4.80 7.80 18.16
CA ARG A 233 -4.28 7.29 16.88
C ARG A 233 -5.41 7.23 15.84
N SER A 234 -5.09 7.54 14.59
CA SER A 234 -6.01 7.47 13.46
C SER A 234 -6.07 6.10 12.77
N SER A 235 -5.39 5.12 13.35
CA SER A 235 -5.21 3.77 12.80
C SER A 235 -5.85 2.72 13.70
N LEU A 236 -6.68 1.85 13.13
CA LEU A 236 -7.23 0.72 13.87
C LEU A 236 -6.12 -0.27 14.26
N TYR A 237 -5.23 -0.59 13.33
CA TYR A 237 -4.07 -1.46 13.55
C TYR A 237 -2.76 -0.82 13.10
N GLY A 238 -1.66 -1.22 13.73
CA GLY A 238 -0.29 -0.94 13.32
C GLY A 238 0.47 -2.23 12.97
N LYS A 239 1.66 -2.07 12.40
CA LYS A 239 2.54 -3.19 12.02
C LYS A 239 2.78 -4.23 13.13
N ASN A 240 2.95 -3.75 14.36
CA ASN A 240 3.27 -4.60 15.51
C ASN A 240 2.05 -5.36 16.06
N ASP A 241 0.85 -5.14 15.52
CA ASP A 241 -0.33 -5.95 15.87
C ASP A 241 -0.31 -7.34 15.20
N PHE A 242 0.56 -7.53 14.19
CA PHE A 242 0.56 -8.73 13.33
C PHE A 242 1.91 -9.41 13.17
N MET A 243 3.01 -8.65 13.26
CA MET A 243 4.38 -9.17 13.25
C MET A 243 5.24 -8.38 14.22
N THR A 244 6.18 -9.04 14.91
CA THR A 244 7.18 -8.36 15.71
C THR A 244 8.15 -7.57 14.83
N LYS A 245 8.91 -6.67 15.45
CA LYS A 245 9.93 -5.91 14.71
C LYS A 245 10.97 -6.86 14.11
N GLU A 246 11.34 -7.88 14.86
CA GLU A 246 12.31 -8.91 14.48
C GLU A 246 11.80 -9.75 13.29
N GLU A 247 10.54 -10.20 13.34
CA GLU A 247 9.91 -10.95 12.24
C GLU A 247 9.85 -10.13 10.94
N ILE A 248 9.57 -8.83 11.04
CA ILE A 248 9.58 -7.92 9.89
C ILE A 248 11.00 -7.81 9.33
N GLU A 249 12.00 -7.55 10.17
CA GLU A 249 13.40 -7.40 9.74
C GLU A 249 13.93 -8.68 9.08
N GLU A 250 13.62 -9.85 9.64
CA GLU A 250 13.98 -11.15 9.06
C GLU A 250 13.34 -11.37 7.69
N SER A 251 12.07 -11.03 7.53
CA SER A 251 11.33 -11.15 6.27
C SER A 251 11.91 -10.24 5.18
N LEU A 252 12.25 -9.00 5.54
CA LEU A 252 12.90 -8.05 4.64
C LEU A 252 14.31 -8.51 4.23
N ALA A 253 15.08 -9.05 5.18
CA ALA A 253 16.40 -9.59 4.90
C ALA A 253 16.34 -10.81 3.96
N ARG A 254 15.35 -11.70 4.16
CA ARG A 254 15.13 -12.87 3.30
C ARG A 254 14.83 -12.46 1.86
N GLY A 255 13.89 -11.53 1.65
CA GLY A 255 13.56 -11.06 0.31
C GLY A 255 14.70 -10.31 -0.38
N SER A 256 15.50 -9.56 0.39
CA SER A 256 16.70 -8.89 -0.14
C SER A 256 17.77 -9.90 -0.62
N LYS A 257 18.03 -10.95 0.16
CA LYS A 257 18.94 -12.04 -0.22
C LYS A 257 18.44 -12.80 -1.44
N ALA A 258 17.14 -13.12 -1.50
CA ALA A 258 16.54 -13.79 -2.65
C ALA A 258 16.68 -12.98 -3.94
N LYS A 259 16.51 -11.66 -3.88
CA LYS A 259 16.74 -10.76 -5.03
C LYS A 259 18.20 -10.73 -5.46
N ALA A 260 19.14 -10.67 -4.51
CA ALA A 260 20.57 -10.71 -4.81
C ALA A 260 20.98 -12.03 -5.48
N ALA A 261 20.48 -13.16 -4.99
CA ALA A 261 20.73 -14.48 -5.59
C ALA A 261 20.15 -14.57 -7.01
N LYS A 262 18.92 -14.10 -7.24
CA LYS A 262 18.30 -14.08 -8.57
C LYS A 262 19.08 -13.21 -9.55
N LYS A 263 19.54 -12.03 -9.12
CA LYS A 263 20.38 -11.14 -9.95
C LYS A 263 21.69 -11.80 -10.36
N ASN A 264 22.37 -12.48 -9.42
CA ASN A 264 23.61 -13.19 -9.72
C ASN A 264 23.38 -14.33 -10.71
N LYS A 265 22.27 -15.09 -10.56
CA LYS A 265 21.91 -16.15 -11.49
C LYS A 265 21.66 -15.63 -12.91
N THR A 266 20.93 -14.53 -13.07
CA THR A 266 20.70 -13.92 -14.40
C THR A 266 22.01 -13.45 -15.03
N LEU A 267 22.92 -12.85 -14.25
CA LEU A 267 24.25 -12.44 -14.73
C LEU A 267 25.12 -13.64 -15.15
N GLU A 268 25.02 -14.77 -14.47
CA GLU A 268 25.71 -16.01 -14.85
C GLU A 268 25.11 -16.64 -16.11
N GLU A 269 23.78 -16.62 -16.25
CA GLU A 269 23.06 -17.09 -17.45
C GLU A 269 23.37 -16.22 -18.67
N GLU A 270 23.42 -14.88 -18.53
CA GLU A 270 23.85 -13.96 -19.59
C GLU A 270 25.31 -14.23 -20.00
N LYS A 271 26.23 -14.36 -19.04
CA LYS A 271 27.63 -14.68 -19.33
C LYS A 271 27.85 -16.05 -19.98
N ALA A 272 26.96 -17.01 -19.73
CA ALA A 272 27.01 -18.32 -20.35
C ALA A 272 26.52 -18.28 -21.81
N LEU A 273 25.55 -17.41 -22.12
CA LEU A 273 25.06 -17.18 -23.49
C LEU A 273 26.09 -16.42 -24.36
N ASP A 274 26.88 -15.53 -23.75
CA ASP A 274 27.97 -14.82 -24.42
C ASP A 274 29.18 -15.74 -24.74
N GLY A 275 29.20 -16.95 -24.18
CA GLY A 275 30.29 -17.93 -24.31
C GLY A 275 30.15 -18.93 -25.46
N GLU A 276 28.99 -18.99 -26.12
CA GLU A 276 28.74 -19.91 -27.24
C GLU A 276 28.52 -19.15 -28.56
N GLY A 277 29.61 -18.97 -29.32
CA GLY A 277 29.55 -18.89 -30.79
C GLY A 277 29.48 -17.50 -31.43
N PHE A 278 30.62 -16.81 -31.51
CA PHE A 278 30.98 -16.13 -32.76
C PHE A 278 32.20 -16.85 -33.33
N ASP A 279 31.95 -17.87 -34.16
CA ASP A 279 32.98 -18.43 -35.02
C ASP A 279 33.45 -17.31 -35.96
N PRO A 280 34.74 -16.90 -35.91
CA PRO A 280 35.25 -15.95 -36.88
C PRO A 280 35.25 -16.63 -38.25
N VAL A 281 34.43 -16.09 -39.15
CA VAL A 281 34.41 -16.46 -40.57
C VAL A 281 35.84 -16.38 -41.11
N SER A 282 36.38 -17.53 -41.50
CA SER A 282 37.62 -17.67 -42.24
C SER A 282 37.37 -17.39 -43.72
N GLU A 283 38.11 -16.44 -44.29
CA GLU A 283 38.48 -16.27 -45.71
C GLU A 283 39.08 -14.85 -45.80
N SER A 284 40.15 -14.50 -46.48
CA SER A 284 41.20 -15.16 -47.26
C SER A 284 42.24 -14.04 -47.53
N GLU A 285 43.44 -14.42 -47.95
CA GLU A 285 44.64 -13.61 -48.14
C GLU A 285 44.46 -12.35 -49.02
N ASP A 286 45.05 -11.21 -48.62
CA ASP A 286 45.94 -10.44 -49.50
C ASP A 286 46.76 -9.38 -48.71
N GLU A 287 47.96 -9.13 -49.23
CA GLU A 287 49.16 -8.40 -48.77
C GLU A 287 48.92 -7.04 -48.05
N GLU A 288 49.74 -6.54 -47.10
CA GLU A 288 51.16 -6.17 -47.23
C GLU A 288 51.76 -5.73 -45.86
N ARG A 289 53.09 -5.79 -45.72
CA ARG A 289 53.92 -5.63 -44.50
C ARG A 289 54.01 -4.18 -43.93
N PRO A 290 54.48 -3.99 -42.67
CA PRO A 290 54.26 -2.78 -41.88
C PRO A 290 55.31 -1.68 -42.08
N ARG A 291 54.90 -0.41 -42.04
CA ARG A 291 55.80 0.75 -41.93
C ARG A 291 55.72 1.40 -40.54
N LYS A 292 56.83 1.31 -39.80
CA LYS A 292 57.14 2.07 -38.58
C LYS A 292 57.37 3.55 -38.89
N LYS A 293 56.77 4.47 -38.11
CA LYS A 293 57.31 5.83 -37.77
C LYS A 293 56.73 6.23 -36.40
N ALA A 294 57.51 6.22 -35.32
CA ALA A 294 58.44 7.24 -34.81
C ALA A 294 57.78 8.20 -33.79
N LYS A 295 58.31 8.18 -32.55
CA LYS A 295 58.03 9.10 -31.44
C LYS A 295 58.47 10.54 -31.74
N LYS A 296 57.73 11.53 -31.24
CA LYS A 296 58.21 12.75 -30.56
C LYS A 296 56.99 13.46 -29.94
N ALA A 297 56.88 13.56 -28.62
CA ALA A 297 57.56 14.45 -27.67
C ALA A 297 56.84 15.80 -27.49
N ALA A 298 56.65 16.11 -26.22
CA ALA A 298 55.92 17.23 -25.65
C ALA A 298 56.43 18.61 -26.07
N LYS A 299 55.55 19.59 -25.88
CA LYS A 299 55.92 20.92 -25.42
C LYS A 299 54.93 21.34 -24.33
#